data_AF-A0ABD5HR79-F1
#
_entry.id   AF-A0ABD5HR79-F1
#
_cell.length_a   1.000
_cell.length_b   1.000
_cell.length_c   1.000
_cell.angle_alpha   90.00
_cell.angle_beta   90.00
_cell.angle_gamma   90.00
#
_symmetry.space_group_name_H-M   'P 1'
#
loop_
_entity.id
_entity.type
_entity.pdbx_description
1 polymer ?
#
loop_
_entity_poly.entity_id
_entity_poly.type
_entity_poly.pdbx_seq_one_letter_code
_entity_poly.pdbx_strand_id
1 'polypeptide(L)'
;MSIPKNVLLELTETFEKFNSCNLNDVYINLFSQQLLNLSVTKEHGAIILSPINDDIIYNKSLNIVKEILEIKGLSNIKIINQKKDIIIFFNEIIKTIKEMLEGKIAVFHKNDILLKGFTLTSYMLQLHQQVQLILHGRLTTYKIEGLDIVESSILNFIENNKFKVNKDINGILGKDKAILQYLIALTMSTPEYDTHLYTMNEKDFEYLYLHIYTLVDLISKRELITSKIFEEINMTVKDGEFIFHDKNWANILNEFGETFVDERISTPNEDFPDIINVLKKNFHKALGFNFDNLEKFITFEENLLPTHEKQLCYPFFKDYLTTLMMEHTDCKKEEAIKTINYYTLQPIKNKDLYFESIDKFEYRILEKPLVPIQIKGHILYLVSIPLLLNAINITYHKLIYNLIPECKKDNSKPIQKKVKNDLVLNIEDIIKNYTVNYQSNAKDFTIYDNEKQRKFSFTSEMDVIAIVNKTLLIIECKDLQYKFTPFGYRKDIQKALQYINEISSEMLEIKDNINIIQKYFNEEIKAIIPILVFKTHNIVINSPIDKKGVIITSLHKFEDTLKSLINQ
;
A
#
# COMPACT_ATOMS: atom_id res chain seq x y z
N MET A 1 -35.73 14.51 -6.73
CA MET A 1 -36.19 13.89 -7.99
C MET A 1 -36.27 12.39 -7.76
N SER A 2 -37.39 11.75 -8.11
CA SER A 2 -37.60 10.31 -7.90
C SER A 2 -36.90 9.49 -8.98
N ILE A 3 -36.31 8.36 -8.60
CA ILE A 3 -35.85 7.32 -9.52
C ILE A 3 -37.07 6.88 -10.36
N PRO A 4 -36.99 6.86 -11.71
CA PRO A 4 -38.10 6.39 -12.53
C PRO A 4 -38.58 5.01 -12.04
N LYS A 5 -39.89 4.82 -11.86
CA LYS A 5 -40.46 3.62 -11.21
C LYS A 5 -40.03 2.31 -11.88
N ASN A 6 -39.83 2.34 -13.20
CA ASN A 6 -39.30 1.23 -14.01
C ASN A 6 -37.81 0.93 -13.76
N VAL A 7 -36.99 1.94 -13.47
CA VAL A 7 -35.60 1.78 -13.06
C VAL A 7 -35.53 1.27 -11.62
N LEU A 8 -36.41 1.77 -10.74
CA LEU A 8 -36.49 1.31 -9.36
C LEU A 8 -36.89 -0.17 -9.27
N LEU A 9 -37.90 -0.60 -10.05
CA LEU A 9 -38.37 -1.98 -10.06
C LEU A 9 -37.27 -2.95 -10.50
N GLU A 10 -36.55 -2.59 -11.57
CA GLU A 10 -35.43 -3.39 -12.05
C GLU A 10 -34.26 -3.34 -11.08
N LEU A 11 -33.95 -2.19 -10.47
CA LEU A 11 -32.95 -2.13 -9.40
C LEU A 11 -33.31 -3.10 -8.28
N THR A 12 -34.55 -3.08 -7.78
CA THR A 12 -35.03 -4.01 -6.75
C THR A 12 -34.88 -5.47 -7.19
N GLU A 13 -35.35 -5.84 -8.39
CA GLU A 13 -35.19 -7.21 -8.93
C GLU A 13 -33.73 -7.62 -9.09
N THR A 14 -32.88 -6.67 -9.47
CA THR A 14 -31.45 -6.84 -9.68
C THR A 14 -30.84 -7.07 -8.28
N PHE A 15 -31.08 -6.21 -7.28
CA PHE A 15 -30.68 -6.39 -5.86
C PHE A 15 -31.17 -7.68 -5.21
N GLU A 16 -32.44 -8.05 -5.39
CA GLU A 16 -32.99 -9.30 -4.85
C GLU A 16 -32.26 -10.52 -5.43
N LYS A 17 -31.97 -10.51 -6.74
CA LYS A 17 -31.15 -11.55 -7.38
C LYS A 17 -29.71 -11.55 -6.86
N PHE A 18 -29.12 -10.40 -6.53
CA PHE A 18 -27.75 -10.34 -6.00
C PHE A 18 -27.63 -10.77 -4.55
N ASN A 19 -28.60 -10.42 -3.71
CA ASN A 19 -28.66 -10.89 -2.32
C ASN A 19 -28.80 -12.42 -2.25
N SER A 20 -29.24 -13.07 -3.34
CA SER A 20 -29.28 -14.54 -3.46
C SER A 20 -27.93 -15.19 -3.78
N CYS A 21 -26.91 -14.45 -4.23
CA CYS A 21 -25.59 -15.00 -4.55
C CYS A 21 -24.64 -14.79 -3.36
N ASN A 22 -24.38 -15.86 -2.60
CA ASN A 22 -23.66 -15.76 -1.33
C ASN A 22 -22.12 -15.76 -1.53
N LEU A 23 -21.62 -14.80 -2.31
CA LEU A 23 -20.16 -14.66 -2.53
C LEU A 23 -19.40 -14.31 -1.24
N ASN A 24 -20.10 -13.73 -0.25
CA ASN A 24 -19.53 -13.52 1.07
C ASN A 24 -19.17 -14.87 1.71
N ASP A 25 -20.07 -15.86 1.71
CA ASP A 25 -19.76 -17.22 2.21
C ASP A 25 -18.56 -17.84 1.47
N VAL A 26 -18.50 -17.71 0.14
CA VAL A 26 -17.37 -18.23 -0.67
C VAL A 26 -16.06 -17.56 -0.25
N TYR A 27 -16.06 -16.24 -0.13
CA TYR A 27 -14.88 -15.50 0.29
C TYR A 27 -14.47 -15.82 1.73
N ILE A 28 -15.41 -15.86 2.67
CA ILE A 28 -15.13 -16.19 4.08
C ILE A 28 -14.51 -17.58 4.17
N ASN A 29 -14.98 -18.54 3.36
CA ASN A 29 -14.36 -19.86 3.28
C ASN A 29 -12.92 -19.78 2.75
N LEU A 30 -12.67 -19.05 1.65
CA LEU A 30 -11.32 -18.84 1.12
C LEU A 30 -10.40 -18.15 2.15
N PHE A 31 -10.89 -17.13 2.85
CA PHE A 31 -10.17 -16.43 3.92
C PHE A 31 -9.83 -17.37 5.08
N SER A 32 -10.78 -18.21 5.50
CA SER A 32 -10.56 -19.20 6.56
C SER A 32 -9.53 -20.26 6.19
N GLN A 33 -9.51 -20.69 4.93
CA GLN A 33 -8.53 -21.65 4.41
C GLN A 33 -7.12 -21.05 4.45
N GLN A 34 -6.96 -19.78 4.03
CA GLN A 34 -5.67 -19.08 4.06
C GLN A 34 -5.18 -18.82 5.49
N LEU A 35 -6.09 -18.47 6.40
CA LEU A 35 -5.73 -18.08 7.76
C LEU A 35 -5.42 -19.28 8.67
N LEU A 36 -6.21 -20.34 8.55
CA LEU A 36 -6.26 -21.39 9.56
C LEU A 36 -5.80 -22.75 9.04
N ASN A 37 -5.59 -22.90 7.73
CA ASN A 37 -5.55 -24.21 7.06
C ASN A 37 -6.73 -25.09 7.51
N LEU A 38 -7.93 -24.50 7.70
CA LEU A 38 -9.13 -25.21 8.10
C LEU A 38 -10.10 -25.27 6.93
N SER A 39 -10.81 -26.39 6.80
CA SER A 39 -11.98 -26.48 5.94
C SER A 39 -13.20 -26.14 6.77
N VAL A 40 -14.02 -25.21 6.26
CA VAL A 40 -15.32 -24.87 6.85
C VAL A 40 -16.35 -25.80 6.22
N THR A 41 -16.92 -26.69 7.02
CA THR A 41 -18.06 -27.52 6.62
C THR A 41 -19.28 -27.17 7.47
N LYS A 42 -20.42 -26.93 6.82
CA LYS A 42 -21.71 -26.79 7.51
C LYS A 42 -22.34 -28.18 7.58
N GLU A 43 -22.31 -28.82 8.74
CA GLU A 43 -23.03 -30.08 9.00
C GLU A 43 -24.15 -29.81 10.02
N HIS A 44 -25.40 -30.07 9.64
CA HIS A 44 -26.56 -29.96 10.54
C HIS A 44 -26.70 -28.59 11.25
N GLY A 45 -26.27 -27.50 10.60
CA GLY A 45 -26.30 -26.15 11.17
C GLY A 45 -25.15 -25.82 12.12
N ALA A 46 -24.28 -26.80 12.44
CA ALA A 46 -23.02 -26.57 13.13
C ALA A 46 -21.90 -26.35 12.09
N ILE A 47 -20.99 -25.43 12.41
CA ILE A 47 -19.76 -25.25 11.65
C ILE A 47 -18.70 -26.15 12.24
N ILE A 48 -18.21 -27.08 11.43
CA ILE A 48 -17.05 -27.89 11.77
C ILE A 48 -15.85 -27.28 11.06
N LEU A 49 -14.90 -26.79 11.85
CA LEU A 49 -13.58 -26.37 11.38
C LEU A 49 -12.65 -27.59 11.45
N SER A 50 -12.34 -28.19 10.31
CA SER A 50 -11.45 -29.36 10.25
C SER A 50 -10.07 -28.96 9.75
N PRO A 51 -8.98 -29.30 10.49
CA PRO A 51 -7.62 -29.01 10.03
C PRO A 51 -7.28 -29.75 8.75
N ILE A 52 -6.62 -29.02 7.87
CA ILE A 52 -6.09 -29.48 6.59
C ILE A 52 -4.57 -29.45 6.71
N ASN A 53 -3.90 -30.51 6.25
CA ASN A 53 -2.46 -30.64 6.38
C ASN A 53 -1.66 -29.77 5.39
N ASP A 54 -2.31 -29.14 4.41
CA ASP A 54 -1.65 -28.37 3.36
C ASP A 54 -2.38 -27.04 3.06
N ASP A 55 -1.64 -26.00 2.69
CA ASP A 55 -2.18 -24.72 2.22
C ASP A 55 -2.92 -24.93 0.88
N ILE A 56 -4.24 -25.11 0.97
CA ILE A 56 -5.12 -25.41 -0.17
C ILE A 56 -5.04 -24.34 -1.24
N ILE A 57 -4.99 -23.06 -0.84
CA ILE A 57 -5.01 -21.95 -1.80
C ILE A 57 -3.68 -21.89 -2.54
N TYR A 58 -2.57 -22.05 -1.82
CA TYR A 58 -1.26 -22.17 -2.43
C TYR A 58 -1.19 -23.35 -3.42
N ASN A 59 -1.66 -24.53 -3.02
CA ASN A 59 -1.69 -25.71 -3.90
C ASN A 59 -2.58 -25.52 -5.13
N LYS A 60 -3.76 -24.91 -4.98
CA LYS A 60 -4.62 -24.54 -6.12
C LYS A 60 -3.91 -23.55 -7.04
N SER A 61 -3.18 -22.57 -6.49
CA SER A 61 -2.38 -21.62 -7.26
C SER A 61 -1.23 -22.29 -8.02
N LEU A 62 -0.51 -23.23 -7.39
CA LEU A 62 0.53 -24.03 -8.03
C LEU A 62 -0.03 -24.87 -9.19
N ASN A 63 -1.20 -25.47 -9.02
CA ASN A 63 -1.85 -26.25 -10.08
C ASN A 63 -2.19 -25.40 -11.31
N ILE A 64 -2.65 -24.15 -11.11
CA ILE A 64 -2.89 -23.20 -12.22
C ILE A 64 -1.58 -22.93 -12.97
N VAL A 65 -0.48 -22.69 -12.25
CA VAL A 65 0.84 -22.48 -12.87
C VAL A 65 1.27 -23.73 -13.63
N LYS A 66 1.12 -24.91 -13.01
CA LYS A 66 1.48 -26.19 -13.62
C LYS A 66 0.72 -26.43 -14.93
N GLU A 67 -0.59 -26.22 -14.95
CA GLU A 67 -1.42 -26.34 -16.14
C GLU A 67 -0.90 -25.43 -17.28
N ILE A 68 -0.55 -24.18 -16.95
CA ILE A 68 -0.01 -23.23 -17.93
C ILE A 68 1.36 -23.69 -18.46
N LEU A 69 2.22 -24.19 -17.58
CA LEU A 69 3.53 -24.72 -17.97
C LEU A 69 3.36 -25.95 -18.89
N GLU A 70 2.39 -26.81 -18.61
CA GLU A 70 2.07 -27.96 -19.46
C GLU A 70 1.55 -27.53 -20.83
N ILE A 71 0.61 -26.56 -20.89
CA ILE A 71 0.11 -25.97 -22.14
C ILE A 71 1.26 -25.38 -22.99
N LYS A 72 2.26 -24.80 -22.34
CA LYS A 72 3.43 -24.18 -23.00
C LYS A 72 4.58 -25.16 -23.27
N GLY A 73 4.48 -26.42 -22.85
CA GLY A 73 5.56 -27.42 -22.99
C GLY A 73 6.79 -27.16 -22.11
N LEU A 74 6.62 -26.51 -20.96
CA LEU A 74 7.66 -26.03 -20.04
C LEU A 74 7.64 -26.72 -18.66
N SER A 75 7.16 -27.96 -18.58
CA SER A 75 6.83 -28.66 -17.33
C SER A 75 7.99 -28.78 -16.33
N ASN A 76 9.24 -28.73 -16.78
CA ASN A 76 10.43 -28.74 -15.93
C ASN A 76 11.55 -27.90 -16.55
N ILE A 77 11.93 -26.80 -15.88
CA ILE A 77 13.03 -25.93 -16.32
C ILE A 77 14.20 -26.08 -15.35
N LYS A 78 15.32 -26.62 -15.87
CA LYS A 78 16.45 -27.06 -15.05
C LYS A 78 17.16 -25.94 -14.33
N ILE A 79 17.49 -24.80 -14.95
CA ILE A 79 17.86 -23.53 -14.30
C ILE A 79 17.72 -22.36 -15.30
N ILE A 80 17.11 -21.24 -14.87
CA ILE A 80 17.22 -19.94 -15.55
C ILE A 80 18.23 -19.09 -14.77
N ASN A 81 19.39 -18.81 -15.40
CA ASN A 81 20.53 -18.15 -14.76
C ASN A 81 20.62 -16.65 -15.07
N GLN A 82 19.80 -16.14 -15.99
CA GLN A 82 19.77 -14.74 -16.34
C GLN A 82 18.48 -14.09 -15.84
N LYS A 83 18.63 -13.04 -15.02
CA LYS A 83 17.51 -12.24 -14.51
C LYS A 83 16.56 -11.76 -15.62
N LYS A 84 17.08 -11.41 -16.80
CA LYS A 84 16.28 -11.00 -17.96
C LYS A 84 15.36 -12.14 -18.43
N ASP A 85 15.88 -13.35 -18.51
CA ASP A 85 15.14 -14.52 -18.97
C ASP A 85 14.08 -14.93 -17.94
N ILE A 86 14.39 -14.83 -16.63
CA ILE A 86 13.40 -15.04 -15.56
C ILE A 86 12.24 -14.05 -15.73
N ILE A 87 12.52 -12.77 -15.97
CA ILE A 87 11.48 -11.74 -16.16
C ILE A 87 10.62 -12.05 -17.40
N ILE A 88 11.22 -12.45 -18.52
CA ILE A 88 10.49 -12.82 -19.74
C ILE A 88 9.56 -14.01 -19.44
N PHE A 89 10.07 -15.02 -18.75
CA PHE A 89 9.31 -16.20 -18.38
C PHE A 89 8.10 -15.88 -17.48
N PHE A 90 8.28 -15.06 -16.44
CA PHE A 90 7.15 -14.59 -15.60
C PHE A 90 6.11 -13.84 -16.44
N ASN A 91 6.55 -12.94 -17.34
CA ASN A 91 5.63 -12.17 -18.17
C ASN A 91 4.76 -13.05 -19.07
N GLU A 92 5.31 -14.14 -19.63
CA GLU A 92 4.55 -15.08 -20.46
C GLU A 92 3.48 -15.85 -19.67
N ILE A 93 3.80 -16.30 -18.44
CA ILE A 93 2.81 -16.96 -17.57
C ILE A 93 1.72 -15.96 -17.17
N ILE A 94 2.11 -14.77 -16.71
CA ILE A 94 1.19 -13.68 -16.32
C ILE A 94 0.26 -13.32 -17.49
N LYS A 95 0.79 -13.22 -18.71
CA LYS A 95 0.01 -12.96 -19.93
C LYS A 95 -1.01 -14.06 -20.20
N THR A 96 -0.61 -15.32 -20.06
CA THR A 96 -1.50 -16.47 -20.30
C THR A 96 -2.66 -16.49 -19.29
N ILE A 97 -2.39 -16.27 -17.99
CA ILE A 97 -3.44 -16.17 -16.96
C ILE A 97 -4.40 -15.03 -17.28
N LYS A 98 -3.86 -13.87 -17.69
CA LYS A 98 -4.66 -12.70 -18.05
C LYS A 98 -5.60 -13.00 -19.22
N GLU A 99 -5.12 -13.64 -20.27
CA GLU A 99 -5.94 -14.01 -21.43
C GLU A 99 -7.07 -14.99 -21.03
N MET A 100 -6.78 -15.96 -20.15
CA MET A 100 -7.79 -16.86 -19.59
C MET A 100 -8.85 -16.10 -18.77
N LEU A 101 -8.42 -15.14 -17.94
CA LEU A 101 -9.31 -14.28 -17.15
C LEU A 101 -10.18 -13.40 -18.04
N GLU A 102 -9.62 -12.72 -19.03
CA GLU A 102 -10.35 -11.88 -19.98
C GLU A 102 -11.39 -12.70 -20.76
N GLY A 103 -11.01 -13.89 -21.24
CA GLY A 103 -11.94 -14.82 -21.90
C GLY A 103 -13.08 -15.26 -20.98
N LYS A 104 -12.79 -15.55 -19.71
CA LYS A 104 -13.81 -15.94 -18.72
C LYS A 104 -14.70 -14.76 -18.29
N ILE A 105 -14.17 -13.55 -18.20
CA ILE A 105 -14.95 -12.34 -17.85
C ILE A 105 -15.89 -11.96 -18.99
N ALA A 106 -15.45 -12.07 -20.24
CA ALA A 106 -16.21 -11.63 -21.41
C ALA A 106 -17.51 -12.41 -21.67
N VAL A 107 -17.70 -13.57 -21.04
CA VAL A 107 -18.93 -14.39 -21.14
C VAL A 107 -19.97 -14.04 -20.06
N PHE A 108 -19.67 -13.12 -19.15
CA PHE A 108 -20.59 -12.68 -18.13
C PHE A 108 -21.11 -11.26 -18.40
N HIS A 109 -22.30 -10.97 -17.89
CA HIS A 109 -22.82 -9.61 -17.92
C HIS A 109 -21.94 -8.69 -17.05
N LYS A 110 -21.36 -7.64 -17.62
CA LYS A 110 -20.39 -6.76 -16.95
C LYS A 110 -20.94 -6.14 -15.67
N ASN A 111 -22.18 -5.66 -15.71
CA ASN A 111 -22.80 -5.09 -14.50
C ASN A 111 -22.98 -6.12 -13.38
N ASP A 112 -23.16 -7.41 -13.70
CA ASP A 112 -23.30 -8.48 -12.70
C ASP A 112 -21.97 -8.65 -11.94
N ILE A 113 -20.86 -8.78 -12.67
CA ILE A 113 -19.54 -8.88 -12.04
C ILE A 113 -19.19 -7.60 -11.26
N LEU A 114 -19.41 -6.42 -11.85
CA LEU A 114 -19.07 -5.15 -11.20
C LEU A 114 -19.83 -4.97 -9.88
N LEU A 115 -21.12 -5.27 -9.85
CA LEU A 115 -21.91 -5.11 -8.64
C LEU A 115 -21.56 -6.17 -7.58
N LYS A 116 -21.41 -7.44 -7.98
CA LYS A 116 -20.97 -8.51 -7.07
C LYS A 116 -19.60 -8.22 -6.49
N GLY A 117 -18.65 -7.84 -7.34
CA GLY A 117 -17.31 -7.43 -6.94
C GLY A 117 -17.31 -6.21 -6.03
N PHE A 118 -18.14 -5.20 -6.31
CA PHE A 118 -18.27 -4.00 -5.47
C PHE A 118 -18.85 -4.30 -4.08
N THR A 119 -19.90 -5.11 -4.03
CA THR A 119 -20.55 -5.55 -2.78
C THR A 119 -19.57 -6.36 -1.94
N LEU A 120 -18.88 -7.32 -2.56
CA LEU A 120 -17.87 -8.12 -1.88
C LEU A 120 -16.69 -7.25 -1.40
N THR A 121 -16.22 -6.28 -2.19
CA THR A 121 -15.16 -5.36 -1.75
C THR A 121 -15.59 -4.57 -0.51
N SER A 122 -16.86 -4.16 -0.46
CA SER A 122 -17.42 -3.45 0.70
C SER A 122 -17.46 -4.33 1.94
N TYR A 123 -17.96 -5.56 1.80
CA TYR A 123 -17.97 -6.56 2.86
C TYR A 123 -16.56 -6.86 3.38
N MET A 124 -15.62 -7.10 2.47
CA MET A 124 -14.22 -7.40 2.80
C MET A 124 -13.56 -6.26 3.57
N LEU A 125 -13.78 -5.00 3.19
CA LEU A 125 -13.22 -3.88 3.94
C LEU A 125 -13.78 -3.80 5.37
N GLN A 126 -15.07 -4.04 5.55
CA GLN A 126 -15.70 -4.06 6.86
C GLN A 126 -15.11 -5.19 7.73
N LEU A 127 -15.03 -6.41 7.20
CA LEU A 127 -14.41 -7.55 7.89
C LEU A 127 -12.95 -7.25 8.24
N HIS A 128 -12.17 -6.77 7.27
CA HIS A 128 -10.75 -6.45 7.46
C HIS A 128 -10.56 -5.39 8.57
N GLN A 129 -11.44 -4.39 8.64
CA GLN A 129 -11.41 -3.38 9.71
C GLN A 129 -11.71 -4.00 11.08
N GLN A 130 -12.71 -4.88 11.17
CA GLN A 130 -13.03 -5.57 12.43
C GLN A 130 -11.87 -6.44 12.90
N VAL A 131 -11.25 -7.21 11.99
CA VAL A 131 -10.06 -8.03 12.25
C VAL A 131 -8.93 -7.15 12.82
N GLN A 132 -8.65 -6.00 12.20
CA GLN A 132 -7.63 -5.07 12.69
C GLN A 132 -7.97 -4.50 14.07
N LEU A 133 -9.23 -4.14 14.33
CA LEU A 133 -9.64 -3.62 15.64
C LEU A 133 -9.51 -4.69 16.73
N ILE A 134 -9.81 -5.96 16.43
CA ILE A 134 -9.64 -7.10 17.34
C ILE A 134 -8.16 -7.34 17.63
N LEU A 135 -7.30 -7.36 16.60
CA LEU A 135 -5.85 -7.55 16.77
C LEU A 135 -5.24 -6.47 17.66
N HIS A 136 -5.73 -5.23 17.58
CA HIS A 136 -5.30 -4.12 18.43
C HIS A 136 -6.02 -4.04 19.80
N GLY A 137 -6.91 -4.98 20.13
CA GLY A 137 -7.66 -4.98 21.39
C GLY A 137 -8.66 -3.83 21.53
N ARG A 138 -9.06 -3.21 20.42
CA ARG A 138 -10.01 -2.08 20.37
C ARG A 138 -11.46 -2.52 20.14
N LEU A 139 -11.66 -3.76 19.70
CA LEU A 139 -12.96 -4.40 19.48
C LEU A 139 -12.92 -5.83 20.02
N THR A 140 -14.04 -6.29 20.54
CA THR A 140 -14.26 -7.66 21.02
C THR A 140 -15.42 -8.26 20.25
N THR A 141 -15.34 -9.54 19.89
CA THR A 141 -16.30 -10.18 18.96
C THR A 141 -17.75 -10.09 19.43
N TYR A 142 -18.01 -10.24 20.73
CA TYR A 142 -19.36 -10.16 21.31
C TYR A 142 -20.05 -8.79 21.15
N LYS A 143 -19.31 -7.73 20.77
CA LYS A 143 -19.86 -6.39 20.51
C LYS A 143 -20.31 -6.20 19.05
N ILE A 144 -20.13 -7.20 18.20
CA ILE A 144 -20.45 -7.13 16.78
C ILE A 144 -21.80 -7.82 16.55
N GLU A 145 -22.82 -7.04 16.22
CA GLU A 145 -24.17 -7.55 15.98
C GLU A 145 -24.39 -7.96 14.52
N GLY A 146 -25.09 -9.08 14.31
CA GLY A 146 -25.53 -9.54 12.99
C GLY A 146 -24.46 -10.29 12.18
N LEU A 147 -23.47 -10.88 12.86
CA LEU A 147 -22.47 -11.74 12.23
C LEU A 147 -23.07 -13.09 11.83
N ASP A 148 -22.66 -13.60 10.66
CA ASP A 148 -22.90 -15.01 10.36
C ASP A 148 -22.01 -15.92 11.24
N ILE A 149 -22.38 -17.20 11.34
CA ILE A 149 -21.73 -18.15 12.23
C ILE A 149 -20.26 -18.39 11.82
N VAL A 150 -19.95 -18.37 10.51
CA VAL A 150 -18.59 -18.59 9.99
C VAL A 150 -17.72 -17.38 10.31
N GLU A 151 -18.20 -16.17 10.01
CA GLU A 151 -17.53 -14.92 10.36
C GLU A 151 -17.27 -14.82 11.86
N SER A 152 -18.28 -15.09 12.69
CA SER A 152 -18.13 -15.11 14.15
C SER A 152 -17.05 -16.10 14.62
N SER A 153 -17.01 -17.30 14.05
CA SER A 153 -16.02 -18.33 14.41
C SER A 153 -14.59 -17.89 14.07
N ILE A 154 -14.40 -17.26 12.91
CA ILE A 154 -13.09 -16.75 12.48
C ILE A 154 -12.64 -15.60 13.37
N LEU A 155 -13.51 -14.62 13.63
CA LEU A 155 -13.16 -13.48 14.47
C LEU A 155 -12.83 -13.92 15.91
N ASN A 156 -13.56 -14.90 16.45
CA ASN A 156 -13.27 -15.50 17.76
C ASN A 156 -11.91 -16.20 17.76
N PHE A 157 -11.57 -16.94 16.70
CA PHE A 157 -10.26 -17.55 16.58
C PHE A 157 -9.15 -16.51 16.60
N ILE A 158 -9.30 -15.42 15.83
CA ILE A 158 -8.33 -14.33 15.74
C ILE A 158 -8.15 -13.66 17.11
N GLU A 159 -9.26 -13.34 17.79
CA GLU A 159 -9.22 -12.75 19.14
C GLU A 159 -8.44 -13.63 20.12
N ASN A 160 -8.68 -14.94 20.10
CA ASN A 160 -8.02 -15.91 20.97
C ASN A 160 -6.54 -16.16 20.61
N ASN A 161 -6.12 -15.89 19.37
CA ASN A 161 -4.76 -16.19 18.87
C ASN A 161 -3.96 -14.96 18.42
N LYS A 162 -4.40 -13.74 18.75
CA LYS A 162 -3.92 -12.47 18.19
C LYS A 162 -2.41 -12.35 18.01
N PHE A 163 -1.60 -12.81 18.98
CA PHE A 163 -0.15 -12.71 18.93
C PHE A 163 0.50 -13.65 17.91
N LYS A 164 -0.11 -14.80 17.63
CA LYS A 164 0.41 -15.81 16.70
C LYS A 164 0.07 -15.49 15.25
N VAL A 165 -1.10 -14.91 15.00
CA VAL A 165 -1.66 -14.80 13.64
C VAL A 165 -1.57 -13.41 13.00
N ASN A 166 -1.17 -12.37 13.75
CA ASN A 166 -1.18 -10.99 13.25
C ASN A 166 -0.38 -10.81 11.94
N LYS A 167 0.80 -11.43 11.83
CA LYS A 167 1.66 -11.31 10.65
C LYS A 167 0.99 -11.91 9.41
N ASP A 168 0.51 -13.14 9.52
CA ASP A 168 -0.13 -13.87 8.42
C ASP A 168 -1.41 -13.18 7.95
N ILE A 169 -2.22 -12.69 8.89
CA ILE A 169 -3.44 -11.93 8.60
C ILE A 169 -3.13 -10.70 7.75
N ASN A 170 -2.15 -9.88 8.13
CA ASN A 170 -1.85 -8.67 7.36
C ASN A 170 -1.47 -8.98 5.90
N GLY A 171 -0.75 -10.08 5.66
CA GLY A 171 -0.44 -10.56 4.32
C GLY A 171 -1.70 -10.95 3.53
N ILE A 172 -2.58 -11.73 4.15
CA ILE A 172 -3.87 -12.17 3.59
C ILE A 172 -4.71 -10.95 3.18
N LEU A 173 -4.97 -10.03 4.13
CA LEU A 173 -5.81 -8.85 3.89
C LEU A 173 -5.26 -7.99 2.73
N GLY A 174 -3.95 -7.85 2.62
CA GLY A 174 -3.30 -7.13 1.52
C GLY A 174 -3.51 -7.81 0.16
N LYS A 175 -3.35 -9.13 0.11
CA LYS A 175 -3.52 -9.93 -1.12
C LYS A 175 -4.97 -9.93 -1.59
N ASP A 176 -5.90 -10.09 -0.66
CA ASP A 176 -7.35 -10.00 -0.85
C ASP A 176 -7.80 -8.68 -1.49
N LYS A 177 -7.34 -7.57 -0.91
CA LYS A 177 -7.59 -6.24 -1.47
C LYS A 177 -7.04 -6.12 -2.89
N ALA A 178 -5.87 -6.70 -3.16
CA ALA A 178 -5.30 -6.68 -4.51
C ALA A 178 -6.14 -7.47 -5.50
N ILE A 179 -6.62 -8.66 -5.12
CA ILE A 179 -7.43 -9.53 -5.97
C ILE A 179 -8.69 -8.83 -6.46
N LEU A 180 -9.45 -8.21 -5.54
CA LEU A 180 -10.69 -7.53 -5.93
C LEU A 180 -10.45 -6.28 -6.79
N GLN A 181 -9.40 -5.52 -6.50
CA GLN A 181 -9.00 -4.39 -7.34
C GLN A 181 -8.70 -4.85 -8.78
N TYR A 182 -8.01 -5.98 -8.94
CA TYR A 182 -7.74 -6.56 -10.25
C TYR A 182 -9.02 -7.06 -10.94
N LEU A 183 -9.89 -7.76 -10.22
CA LEU A 183 -11.15 -8.27 -10.77
C LEU A 183 -12.00 -7.14 -11.36
N ILE A 184 -12.21 -6.07 -10.58
CA ILE A 184 -12.99 -4.91 -11.02
C ILE A 184 -12.29 -4.21 -12.21
N ALA A 185 -10.97 -4.02 -12.13
CA ALA A 185 -10.21 -3.35 -13.19
C ALA A 185 -10.21 -4.12 -14.52
N LEU A 186 -10.10 -5.45 -14.48
CA LEU A 186 -10.21 -6.33 -15.66
C LEU A 186 -11.63 -6.33 -16.22
N THR A 187 -12.64 -6.39 -15.35
CA THR A 187 -14.06 -6.32 -15.74
C THR A 187 -14.37 -5.00 -16.45
N MET A 188 -13.84 -3.88 -15.96
CA MET A 188 -14.08 -2.57 -16.58
C MET A 188 -13.47 -2.44 -17.98
N SER A 189 -12.39 -3.13 -18.29
CA SER A 189 -11.67 -3.02 -19.56
C SER A 189 -11.97 -4.13 -20.57
N THR A 190 -12.48 -5.26 -20.10
CA THR A 190 -12.84 -6.38 -20.97
C THR A 190 -14.14 -6.04 -21.71
N PRO A 191 -14.15 -6.11 -23.05
CA PRO A 191 -15.38 -5.99 -23.82
C PRO A 191 -16.28 -7.22 -23.63
N GLU A 192 -17.59 -7.04 -23.66
CA GLU A 192 -18.57 -8.13 -23.58
C GLU A 192 -18.69 -8.84 -24.93
N TYR A 193 -18.93 -10.16 -24.93
CA TYR A 193 -19.34 -10.89 -26.12
C TYR A 193 -20.88 -10.88 -26.24
N ASP A 194 -21.40 -10.31 -27.34
CA ASP A 194 -22.83 -10.05 -27.54
C ASP A 194 -23.74 -11.30 -27.55
N THR A 195 -23.20 -12.52 -27.69
CA THR A 195 -24.01 -13.67 -28.10
C THR A 195 -24.49 -14.57 -26.96
N HIS A 196 -23.80 -14.64 -25.80
CA HIS A 196 -24.21 -15.49 -24.66
C HIS A 196 -23.69 -14.98 -23.31
N LEU A 197 -24.38 -14.01 -22.69
CA LEU A 197 -24.02 -13.49 -21.36
C LEU A 197 -24.72 -14.27 -20.25
N TYR A 198 -23.93 -14.81 -19.30
CA TYR A 198 -24.42 -15.53 -18.13
C TYR A 198 -24.28 -14.68 -16.84
N THR A 199 -24.98 -15.10 -15.79
CA THR A 199 -24.80 -14.61 -14.42
C THR A 199 -23.71 -15.41 -13.72
N MET A 200 -22.77 -14.72 -13.06
CA MET A 200 -21.66 -15.34 -12.34
C MET A 200 -22.17 -16.12 -11.12
N ASN A 201 -21.82 -17.40 -10.98
CA ASN A 201 -22.12 -18.18 -9.77
C ASN A 201 -20.90 -18.27 -8.83
N GLU A 202 -21.06 -19.00 -7.71
CA GLU A 202 -20.01 -19.20 -6.70
C GLU A 202 -18.73 -19.85 -7.25
N LYS A 203 -18.87 -20.88 -8.10
CA LYS A 203 -17.73 -21.58 -8.71
C LYS A 203 -17.00 -20.70 -9.73
N ASP A 204 -17.74 -19.90 -10.47
CA ASP A 204 -17.17 -18.92 -11.39
C ASP A 204 -16.37 -17.86 -10.63
N PHE A 205 -16.90 -17.39 -9.49
CA PHE A 205 -16.17 -16.47 -8.62
C PHE A 205 -14.92 -17.11 -8.02
N GLU A 206 -15.00 -18.33 -7.48
CA GLU A 206 -13.83 -19.05 -6.94
C GLU A 206 -12.74 -19.20 -8.01
N TYR A 207 -13.13 -19.56 -9.24
CA TYR A 207 -12.21 -19.64 -10.39
C TYR A 207 -11.52 -18.29 -10.64
N LEU A 208 -12.27 -17.20 -10.76
CA LEU A 208 -11.72 -15.86 -11.02
C LEU A 208 -10.82 -15.41 -9.87
N TYR A 209 -11.24 -15.62 -8.62
CA TYR A 209 -10.47 -15.28 -7.43
C TYR A 209 -9.11 -16.01 -7.41
N LEU A 210 -9.08 -17.33 -7.63
CA LEU A 210 -7.84 -18.13 -7.61
C LEU A 210 -6.88 -17.79 -8.74
N HIS A 211 -7.40 -17.50 -9.94
CA HIS A 211 -6.58 -17.08 -11.08
C HIS A 211 -5.96 -15.71 -10.83
N ILE A 212 -6.73 -14.76 -10.29
CA ILE A 212 -6.21 -13.43 -9.93
C ILE A 212 -5.24 -13.53 -8.74
N TYR A 213 -5.52 -14.38 -7.75
CA TYR A 213 -4.58 -14.67 -6.65
C TYR A 213 -3.22 -15.10 -7.21
N THR A 214 -3.22 -16.04 -8.14
CA THR A 214 -2.02 -16.55 -8.82
C THR A 214 -1.33 -15.44 -9.62
N LEU A 215 -2.10 -14.63 -10.34
CA LEU A 215 -1.59 -13.46 -11.07
C LEU A 215 -0.86 -12.47 -10.15
N VAL A 216 -1.48 -12.08 -9.03
CA VAL A 216 -0.93 -11.15 -8.04
C VAL A 216 0.34 -11.71 -7.40
N ASP A 217 0.38 -13.01 -7.13
CA ASP A 217 1.54 -13.70 -6.59
C ASP A 217 2.74 -13.68 -7.56
N LEU A 218 2.49 -14.00 -8.83
CA LEU A 218 3.51 -13.98 -9.89
C LEU A 218 4.06 -12.56 -10.14
N ILE A 219 3.19 -11.56 -10.17
CA ILE A 219 3.59 -10.15 -10.30
C ILE A 219 4.48 -9.76 -9.11
N SER A 220 4.09 -10.10 -7.88
CA SER A 220 4.87 -9.81 -6.68
C SER A 220 6.26 -10.45 -6.72
N LYS A 221 6.35 -11.74 -7.08
CA LYS A 221 7.63 -12.47 -7.26
C LYS A 221 8.50 -11.81 -8.32
N ARG A 222 7.93 -11.49 -9.49
CA ARG A 222 8.65 -10.81 -10.58
C ARG A 222 9.18 -9.44 -10.14
N GLU A 223 8.40 -8.65 -9.41
CA GLU A 223 8.86 -7.35 -8.90
C GLU A 223 10.01 -7.49 -7.91
N LEU A 224 9.96 -8.47 -7.00
CA LEU A 224 11.08 -8.80 -6.10
C LEU A 224 12.34 -9.16 -6.88
N ILE A 225 12.23 -10.01 -7.91
CA ILE A 225 13.36 -10.32 -8.82
C ILE A 225 13.92 -9.04 -9.44
N THR A 226 13.06 -8.12 -9.89
CA THR A 226 13.50 -6.88 -10.54
C THR A 226 14.11 -5.84 -9.56
N SER A 227 13.88 -5.98 -8.26
CA SER A 227 14.22 -4.99 -7.23
C SER A 227 15.72 -4.69 -7.07
N LYS A 228 16.59 -5.58 -7.55
CA LYS A 228 18.06 -5.56 -7.33
C LYS A 228 18.48 -5.81 -5.88
N ILE A 229 17.56 -6.24 -5.00
CA ILE A 229 17.89 -6.73 -3.66
C ILE A 229 18.79 -7.96 -3.75
N PHE A 230 18.55 -8.80 -4.76
CA PHE A 230 19.31 -10.03 -5.01
C PHE A 230 20.29 -9.79 -6.16
N GLU A 231 21.57 -10.08 -5.89
CA GLU A 231 22.68 -9.87 -6.85
C GLU A 231 22.71 -10.98 -7.91
N GLU A 232 22.52 -12.23 -7.50
CA GLU A 232 22.43 -13.40 -8.38
C GLU A 232 21.16 -14.19 -8.10
N ILE A 233 20.29 -14.33 -9.10
CA ILE A 233 19.05 -15.10 -8.96
C ILE A 233 19.12 -16.27 -9.93
N ASN A 234 19.30 -17.46 -9.37
CA ASN A 234 19.10 -18.73 -10.09
C ASN A 234 17.73 -19.28 -9.70
N MET A 235 16.91 -19.57 -10.71
CA MET A 235 15.57 -20.11 -10.50
C MET A 235 15.42 -21.46 -11.18
N THR A 236 14.81 -22.41 -10.48
CA THR A 236 14.33 -23.67 -11.05
C THR A 236 12.83 -23.76 -10.96
N VAL A 237 12.23 -24.46 -11.92
CA VAL A 237 10.78 -24.67 -11.96
C VAL A 237 10.51 -26.15 -11.95
N LYS A 238 9.79 -26.59 -10.91
CA LYS A 238 9.45 -28.00 -10.71
C LYS A 238 8.00 -28.09 -10.27
N ASP A 239 7.19 -28.85 -11.02
CA ASP A 239 5.78 -29.11 -10.68
C ASP A 239 4.93 -27.84 -10.41
N GLY A 240 5.25 -26.73 -11.10
CA GLY A 240 4.59 -25.43 -10.91
C GLY A 240 5.21 -24.54 -9.81
N GLU A 241 6.11 -25.08 -9.00
CA GLU A 241 6.83 -24.33 -7.96
C GLU A 241 8.05 -23.61 -8.52
N PHE A 242 8.24 -22.35 -8.12
CA PHE A 242 9.43 -21.55 -8.43
C PHE A 242 10.39 -21.59 -7.25
N ILE A 243 11.54 -22.24 -7.43
CA ILE A 243 12.57 -22.40 -6.39
C ILE A 243 13.71 -21.44 -6.71
N PHE A 244 13.93 -20.47 -5.83
CA PHE A 244 15.04 -19.51 -5.92
C PHE A 244 16.21 -20.00 -5.07
N HIS A 245 17.40 -20.12 -5.67
CA HIS A 245 18.59 -20.69 -5.00
C HIS A 245 19.46 -19.64 -4.28
N ASP A 246 18.94 -18.45 -4.02
CA ASP A 246 19.63 -17.40 -3.26
C ASP A 246 19.49 -17.65 -1.74
N LYS A 247 20.62 -17.77 -1.04
CA LYS A 247 20.66 -18.01 0.42
C LYS A 247 19.96 -16.91 1.22
N ASN A 248 19.87 -15.70 0.68
CA ASN A 248 19.26 -14.56 1.34
C ASN A 248 17.76 -14.46 1.07
N TRP A 249 17.19 -15.22 0.12
CA TRP A 249 15.77 -15.13 -0.26
C TRP A 249 14.82 -15.31 0.93
N ALA A 250 14.99 -16.39 1.70
CA ALA A 250 14.16 -16.70 2.85
C ALA A 250 14.38 -15.72 4.02
N ASN A 251 15.63 -15.33 4.28
CA ASN A 251 15.97 -14.41 5.36
C ASN A 251 15.39 -13.02 5.12
N ILE A 252 15.53 -12.50 3.90
CA ILE A 252 14.94 -11.24 3.46
C ILE A 252 13.43 -11.25 3.66
N LEU A 253 12.72 -12.28 3.17
CA LEU A 253 11.27 -12.35 3.30
C LEU A 253 10.80 -12.40 4.77
N ASN A 254 11.52 -13.14 5.61
CA ASN A 254 11.20 -13.26 7.03
C ASN A 254 11.53 -11.98 7.82
N GLU A 255 12.74 -11.44 7.70
CA GLU A 255 13.17 -10.21 8.39
C GLU A 255 12.29 -9.00 8.02
N PHE A 256 11.81 -8.95 6.77
CA PHE A 256 10.87 -7.93 6.32
C PHE A 256 9.49 -8.06 6.98
N GLY A 257 9.04 -9.27 7.30
CA GLY A 257 7.78 -9.47 8.03
C GLY A 257 7.86 -9.08 9.50
N GLU A 258 9.00 -9.32 10.14
CA GLU A 258 9.17 -9.12 11.60
C GLU A 258 9.45 -7.66 11.96
N THR A 259 10.46 -7.05 11.36
CA THR A 259 10.91 -5.68 11.70
C THR A 259 9.84 -4.62 11.37
N PHE A 260 9.01 -4.90 10.37
CA PHE A 260 8.02 -3.98 9.84
C PHE A 260 6.71 -3.93 10.67
N VAL A 261 6.42 -4.97 11.46
CA VAL A 261 5.23 -5.00 12.33
C VAL A 261 5.49 -4.28 13.65
N ASP A 262 6.70 -4.41 14.21
CA ASP A 262 7.04 -3.81 15.50
C ASP A 262 7.06 -2.28 15.47
N GLU A 263 7.58 -1.66 14.40
CA GLU A 263 7.68 -0.18 14.36
C GLU A 263 6.37 0.53 13.97
N ARG A 264 5.44 -0.17 13.31
CA ARG A 264 4.07 0.35 13.03
C ARG A 264 3.23 0.50 14.30
N ILE A 265 3.57 -0.26 15.34
CA ILE A 265 2.90 -0.23 16.63
C ILE A 265 3.51 0.86 17.53
N SER A 266 4.80 1.18 17.36
CA SER A 266 5.56 2.07 18.24
C SER A 266 5.62 3.54 17.78
N THR A 267 5.28 3.86 16.54
CA THR A 267 5.23 5.26 16.07
C THR A 267 3.80 5.79 16.05
N PRO A 268 3.45 6.79 16.88
CA PRO A 268 2.26 7.58 16.61
C PRO A 268 2.46 8.25 15.25
N ASN A 269 1.44 8.19 14.38
CA ASN A 269 1.28 9.20 13.36
C ASN A 269 1.10 10.54 14.08
N GLU A 270 2.18 11.19 14.49
CA GLU A 270 2.13 12.60 14.86
C GLU A 270 1.89 13.38 13.57
N ASP A 271 0.62 13.47 13.23
CA ASP A 271 0.08 14.32 12.19
C ASP A 271 0.53 15.75 12.50
N PHE A 272 1.23 16.39 11.57
CA PHE A 272 1.66 17.78 11.72
C PHE A 272 0.45 18.72 11.58
N PRO A 273 -0.20 19.18 12.67
CA PRO A 273 -1.52 19.80 12.58
C PRO A 273 -1.47 21.09 11.73
N ASP A 274 -0.39 21.86 11.86
CA ASP A 274 -0.29 23.15 11.17
C ASP A 274 0.00 23.01 9.67
N ILE A 275 0.63 21.91 9.21
CA ILE A 275 0.87 21.74 7.77
C ILE A 275 -0.39 21.29 7.05
N ILE A 276 -1.23 20.49 7.71
CA ILE A 276 -2.43 19.90 7.11
C ILE A 276 -3.32 20.99 6.51
N ASN A 277 -3.50 22.13 7.17
CA ASN A 277 -4.28 23.25 6.64
C ASN A 277 -3.69 23.83 5.35
N VAL A 278 -2.35 23.93 5.25
CA VAL A 278 -1.67 24.37 4.03
C VAL A 278 -1.87 23.34 2.91
N LEU A 279 -1.73 22.06 3.23
CA LEU A 279 -1.91 20.97 2.26
C LEU A 279 -3.36 20.89 1.77
N LYS A 280 -4.35 20.96 2.67
CA LYS A 280 -5.79 21.01 2.34
C LYS A 280 -6.11 22.22 1.46
N LYS A 281 -5.51 23.39 1.72
CA LYS A 281 -5.65 24.58 0.87
C LYS A 281 -5.07 24.37 -0.54
N ASN A 282 -3.90 23.78 -0.66
CA ASN A 282 -3.29 23.47 -1.96
C ASN A 282 -4.11 22.41 -2.72
N PHE A 283 -4.59 21.39 -2.01
CA PHE A 283 -5.52 20.38 -2.53
C PHE A 283 -6.78 21.02 -3.11
N HIS A 284 -7.43 21.90 -2.36
CA HIS A 284 -8.63 22.61 -2.82
C HIS A 284 -8.33 23.48 -4.06
N LYS A 285 -7.21 24.19 -4.10
CA LYS A 285 -6.81 24.97 -5.28
C LYS A 285 -6.59 24.11 -6.52
N ALA A 286 -5.94 22.96 -6.37
CA ALA A 286 -5.57 22.09 -7.47
C ALA A 286 -6.76 21.27 -8.00
N LEU A 287 -7.54 20.68 -7.10
CA LEU A 287 -8.62 19.75 -7.45
C LEU A 287 -10.00 20.40 -7.44
N GLY A 288 -10.13 21.57 -6.81
CA GLY A 288 -11.36 22.36 -6.83
C GLY A 288 -12.46 21.87 -5.91
N PHE A 289 -12.13 21.07 -4.90
CA PHE A 289 -13.03 20.72 -3.79
C PHE A 289 -12.32 20.66 -2.43
N ASN A 290 -13.05 20.95 -1.36
CA ASN A 290 -12.52 21.00 -0.01
C ASN A 290 -12.40 19.59 0.57
N PHE A 291 -11.26 19.29 1.17
CA PHE A 291 -11.02 18.03 1.86
C PHE A 291 -11.99 17.82 3.03
N ASP A 292 -12.28 18.88 3.80
CA ASP A 292 -13.16 18.76 4.98
C ASP A 292 -14.60 18.40 4.60
N ASN A 293 -15.01 18.74 3.39
CA ASN A 293 -16.33 18.35 2.87
C ASN A 293 -16.40 16.84 2.62
N LEU A 294 -15.28 16.16 2.40
CA LEU A 294 -15.24 14.70 2.28
C LEU A 294 -15.52 14.01 3.62
N GLU A 295 -14.91 14.50 4.70
CA GLU A 295 -15.12 13.98 6.05
C GLU A 295 -16.58 14.16 6.48
N LYS A 296 -17.15 15.35 6.22
CA LYS A 296 -18.59 15.63 6.44
C LYS A 296 -19.52 14.81 5.54
N PHE A 297 -19.10 14.49 4.32
CA PHE A 297 -19.92 13.69 3.42
C PHE A 297 -20.18 12.33 4.06
N ILE A 298 -19.18 11.68 4.65
CA ILE A 298 -19.36 10.34 5.24
C ILE A 298 -20.39 10.34 6.39
N THR A 299 -20.57 11.45 7.11
CA THR A 299 -21.54 11.52 8.23
C THR A 299 -23.01 11.51 7.79
N PHE A 300 -23.33 11.44 6.49
CA PHE A 300 -24.72 11.25 6.03
C PHE A 300 -25.31 9.87 6.38
N GLU A 301 -24.50 8.91 6.86
CA GLU A 301 -24.97 7.54 7.20
C GLU A 301 -26.20 7.55 8.12
N GLU A 302 -26.26 8.50 9.06
CA GLU A 302 -27.40 8.70 9.96
C GLU A 302 -28.71 9.08 9.24
N ASN A 303 -28.63 9.54 7.99
CA ASN A 303 -29.73 10.16 7.24
C ASN A 303 -30.18 9.39 6.00
N LEU A 304 -29.42 8.37 5.53
CA LEU A 304 -29.72 7.73 4.25
C LEU A 304 -30.82 6.68 4.28
N LEU A 305 -31.14 6.04 5.43
CA LEU A 305 -32.21 5.02 5.47
C LEU A 305 -32.95 4.91 6.81
N PRO A 306 -34.29 5.04 6.81
CA PRO A 306 -35.14 4.66 7.92
C PRO A 306 -35.52 3.16 7.81
N THR A 307 -34.58 2.22 7.90
CA THR A 307 -34.90 0.77 7.99
C THR A 307 -33.73 -0.03 8.55
N HIS A 308 -34.03 -0.99 9.42
CA HIS A 308 -33.10 -1.91 10.09
C HIS A 308 -32.34 -2.90 9.18
N GLU A 309 -32.28 -2.67 7.86
CA GLU A 309 -31.55 -3.54 6.92
C GLU A 309 -30.22 -2.90 6.52
N LYS A 310 -29.11 -3.51 6.98
CA LYS A 310 -27.73 -3.11 6.68
C LYS A 310 -27.37 -3.42 5.21
N GLN A 311 -27.84 -2.63 4.26
CA GLN A 311 -27.35 -2.73 2.87
C GLN A 311 -25.94 -2.14 2.79
N LEU A 312 -25.00 -2.87 2.17
CA LEU A 312 -23.59 -2.44 2.04
C LEU A 312 -23.32 -1.57 0.80
N CYS A 313 -24.25 -1.56 -0.15
CA CYS A 313 -24.09 -0.89 -1.45
C CYS A 313 -25.39 -0.21 -1.88
N TYR A 314 -25.28 1.03 -2.36
CA TYR A 314 -26.39 1.87 -2.80
C TYR A 314 -26.16 2.42 -4.21
N PRO A 315 -27.16 2.37 -5.10
CA PRO A 315 -27.08 2.98 -6.42
C PRO A 315 -27.67 4.39 -6.40
N PHE A 316 -26.97 5.35 -7.00
CA PHE A 316 -27.49 6.70 -7.16
C PHE A 316 -27.31 7.22 -8.58
N PHE A 317 -28.28 8.00 -9.06
CA PHE A 317 -28.03 8.89 -10.18
C PHE A 317 -27.02 9.96 -9.78
N LYS A 318 -26.20 10.41 -10.73
CA LYS A 318 -25.20 11.46 -10.48
C LYS A 318 -25.80 12.73 -9.89
N ASP A 319 -26.94 13.17 -10.43
CA ASP A 319 -27.61 14.39 -9.97
C ASP A 319 -28.09 14.24 -8.53
N TYR A 320 -28.63 13.08 -8.16
CA TYR A 320 -29.05 12.82 -6.79
C TYR A 320 -27.86 12.74 -5.82
N LEU A 321 -26.77 12.05 -6.21
CA LEU A 321 -25.54 12.01 -5.43
C LEU A 321 -24.95 13.43 -5.23
N THR A 322 -25.06 14.27 -6.25
CA THR A 322 -24.64 15.69 -6.19
C THR A 322 -25.49 16.45 -5.18
N THR A 323 -26.81 16.29 -5.22
CA THR A 323 -27.74 16.91 -4.26
C THR A 323 -27.45 16.45 -2.83
N LEU A 324 -27.31 15.14 -2.60
CA LEU A 324 -26.97 14.60 -1.28
C LEU A 324 -25.68 15.21 -0.73
N MET A 325 -24.64 15.31 -1.55
CA MET A 325 -23.38 15.90 -1.11
C MET A 325 -23.56 17.39 -0.74
N MET A 326 -24.27 18.16 -1.55
CA MET A 326 -24.54 19.57 -1.26
C MET A 326 -25.31 19.77 0.05
N GLU A 327 -26.31 18.92 0.31
CA GLU A 327 -27.15 18.98 1.52
C GLU A 327 -26.35 18.67 2.80
N HIS A 328 -25.31 17.83 2.71
CA HIS A 328 -24.55 17.37 3.89
C HIS A 328 -23.19 18.05 4.09
N THR A 329 -22.66 18.80 3.11
CA THR A 329 -21.30 19.36 3.20
C THR A 329 -21.23 20.87 2.91
N ASP A 330 -22.36 21.56 2.77
CA ASP A 330 -22.46 22.99 2.39
C ASP A 330 -21.71 23.37 1.10
N CYS A 331 -21.34 22.38 0.28
CA CYS A 331 -20.52 22.61 -0.91
C CYS A 331 -21.38 23.11 -2.08
N LYS A 332 -20.75 23.82 -3.03
CA LYS A 332 -21.42 24.22 -4.27
C LYS A 332 -21.59 23.03 -5.21
N LYS A 333 -22.55 23.12 -6.14
CA LYS A 333 -22.80 22.08 -7.14
C LYS A 333 -21.54 21.71 -7.93
N GLU A 334 -20.74 22.70 -8.34
CA GLU A 334 -19.49 22.45 -9.09
C GLU A 334 -18.48 21.65 -8.26
N GLU A 335 -18.43 21.91 -6.96
CA GLU A 335 -17.56 21.22 -6.01
C GLU A 335 -17.97 19.77 -5.79
N ALA A 336 -19.28 19.53 -5.61
CA ALA A 336 -19.84 18.19 -5.51
C ALA A 336 -19.55 17.37 -6.78
N ILE A 337 -19.75 17.95 -7.96
CA ILE A 337 -19.45 17.28 -9.23
C ILE A 337 -17.96 16.91 -9.34
N LYS A 338 -17.05 17.81 -8.95
CA LYS A 338 -15.60 17.54 -8.95
C LYS A 338 -15.25 16.42 -7.98
N THR A 339 -15.86 16.39 -6.81
CA THR A 339 -15.65 15.34 -5.81
C THR A 339 -16.11 13.98 -6.34
N ILE A 340 -17.33 13.91 -6.87
CA ILE A 340 -17.87 12.68 -7.47
C ILE A 340 -16.96 12.21 -8.60
N ASN A 341 -16.56 13.11 -9.52
CA ASN A 341 -15.66 12.76 -10.61
C ASN A 341 -14.30 12.26 -10.10
N TYR A 342 -13.74 12.91 -9.07
CA TYR A 342 -12.47 12.51 -8.48
C TYR A 342 -12.52 11.10 -7.90
N TYR A 343 -13.63 10.71 -7.26
CA TYR A 343 -13.81 9.38 -6.66
C TYR A 343 -14.45 8.35 -7.60
N THR A 344 -14.78 8.73 -8.83
CA THR A 344 -15.32 7.80 -9.82
C THR A 344 -14.22 6.95 -10.44
N LEU A 345 -14.39 5.63 -10.36
CA LEU A 345 -13.53 4.66 -11.01
C LEU A 345 -13.66 4.79 -12.54
N GLN A 346 -12.51 4.88 -13.22
CA GLN A 346 -12.44 5.00 -14.67
C GLN A 346 -11.81 3.74 -15.28
N PRO A 347 -12.24 3.33 -16.49
CA PRO A 347 -11.60 2.23 -17.19
C PRO A 347 -10.16 2.61 -17.56
N ILE A 348 -9.25 1.65 -17.44
CA ILE A 348 -7.83 1.85 -17.74
C ILE A 348 -7.67 1.90 -19.26
N LYS A 349 -7.09 3.00 -19.76
CA LYS A 349 -6.85 3.19 -21.19
C LYS A 349 -5.65 2.40 -21.71
N ASN A 350 -4.62 2.21 -20.89
CA ASN A 350 -3.40 1.50 -21.26
C ASN A 350 -3.44 0.03 -20.79
N LYS A 351 -3.59 -0.90 -21.74
CA LYS A 351 -3.65 -2.34 -21.46
C LYS A 351 -2.33 -2.94 -20.95
N ASP A 352 -1.20 -2.25 -21.10
CA ASP A 352 0.08 -2.77 -20.60
C ASP A 352 0.21 -2.61 -19.08
N LEU A 353 -0.60 -1.74 -18.45
CA LEU A 353 -0.61 -1.56 -17.00
C LEU A 353 -1.07 -2.82 -16.25
N TYR A 354 -1.77 -3.74 -16.91
CA TYR A 354 -2.20 -5.02 -16.31
C TYR A 354 -1.06 -5.94 -15.90
N PHE A 355 0.13 -5.74 -16.49
CA PHE A 355 1.32 -6.48 -16.13
C PHE A 355 2.04 -5.89 -14.93
N GLU A 356 1.66 -4.72 -14.43
CA GLU A 356 2.44 -4.00 -13.44
C GLU A 356 2.06 -4.32 -12.00
N SER A 357 2.89 -3.95 -11.03
CA SER A 357 2.50 -4.03 -9.61
C SER A 357 1.23 -3.22 -9.35
N ILE A 358 0.39 -3.65 -8.41
CA ILE A 358 -0.84 -2.92 -8.08
C ILE A 358 -0.57 -1.44 -7.80
N ASP A 359 0.57 -1.12 -7.21
CA ASP A 359 1.04 0.24 -6.91
C ASP A 359 1.18 1.21 -8.08
N LYS A 360 1.16 0.73 -9.33
CA LYS A 360 1.18 1.56 -10.53
C LYS A 360 -0.20 1.77 -11.14
N PHE A 361 -1.23 1.08 -10.65
CA PHE A 361 -2.61 1.29 -11.10
C PHE A 361 -3.14 2.61 -10.52
N GLU A 362 -3.48 3.55 -11.40
CA GLU A 362 -3.94 4.90 -11.03
C GLU A 362 -5.45 4.96 -10.69
N TYR A 363 -6.22 3.94 -11.06
CA TYR A 363 -7.67 3.88 -10.87
C TYR A 363 -8.04 2.59 -10.15
N ARG A 364 -8.00 2.64 -8.81
CA ARG A 364 -8.30 1.49 -7.95
C ARG A 364 -9.60 1.70 -7.20
N ILE A 365 -10.40 0.65 -7.05
CA ILE A 365 -11.67 0.73 -6.32
C ILE A 365 -11.50 1.26 -4.87
N LEU A 366 -10.37 0.93 -4.23
CA LEU A 366 -10.09 1.38 -2.87
C LEU A 366 -9.77 2.88 -2.77
N GLU A 367 -9.40 3.53 -3.88
CA GLU A 367 -9.10 4.97 -3.97
C GLU A 367 -10.19 5.75 -4.73
N LYS A 368 -10.93 5.05 -5.59
CA LYS A 368 -11.98 5.55 -6.48
C LYS A 368 -13.24 4.70 -6.23
N PRO A 369 -13.92 4.93 -5.10
CA PRO A 369 -14.96 4.06 -4.56
C PRO A 369 -16.32 4.21 -5.23
N LEU A 370 -16.45 5.02 -6.30
CA LEU A 370 -17.70 5.18 -7.03
C LEU A 370 -17.61 4.44 -8.37
N VAL A 371 -18.37 3.37 -8.56
CA VAL A 371 -18.34 2.57 -9.79
C VAL A 371 -19.56 2.90 -10.66
N PRO A 372 -19.36 3.37 -11.92
CA PRO A 372 -20.46 3.57 -12.83
C PRO A 372 -20.93 2.23 -13.41
N ILE A 373 -22.23 1.96 -13.35
CA ILE A 373 -22.91 0.84 -14.03
C ILE A 373 -23.99 1.37 -14.98
N GLN A 374 -24.22 0.66 -16.08
CA GLN A 374 -25.18 1.08 -17.10
C GLN A 374 -26.43 0.20 -17.11
N ILE A 375 -27.57 0.71 -16.66
CA ILE A 375 -28.85 -0.04 -16.66
C ILE A 375 -29.83 0.66 -17.61
N LYS A 376 -30.31 -0.04 -18.65
CA LYS A 376 -31.27 0.47 -19.64
C LYS A 376 -30.96 1.87 -20.19
N GLY A 377 -29.69 2.14 -20.49
CA GLY A 377 -29.24 3.43 -21.03
C GLY A 377 -29.02 4.53 -19.98
N HIS A 378 -29.24 4.24 -18.69
CA HIS A 378 -28.94 5.13 -17.59
C HIS A 378 -27.63 4.74 -16.91
N ILE A 379 -26.84 5.74 -16.49
CA ILE A 379 -25.63 5.55 -15.68
C ILE A 379 -26.00 5.75 -14.21
N LEU A 380 -25.76 4.72 -13.41
CA LEU A 380 -25.90 4.75 -11.96
C LEU A 380 -24.52 4.59 -11.33
N TYR A 381 -24.33 5.21 -10.17
CA TYR A 381 -23.10 5.14 -9.39
C TYR A 381 -23.33 4.25 -8.18
N LEU A 382 -22.54 3.19 -8.06
CA LEU A 382 -22.50 2.34 -6.87
C LEU A 382 -21.70 3.05 -5.78
N VAL A 383 -22.27 3.11 -4.59
CA VAL A 383 -21.73 3.83 -3.43
C VAL A 383 -21.77 2.93 -2.20
N SER A 384 -20.69 2.93 -1.43
CA SER A 384 -20.53 2.14 -0.21
C SER A 384 -19.76 2.96 0.81
N ILE A 385 -20.30 3.03 2.05
CA ILE A 385 -19.68 3.79 3.15
C ILE A 385 -18.30 3.22 3.52
N PRO A 386 -18.12 1.90 3.72
CA PRO A 386 -16.79 1.32 3.97
C PRO A 386 -15.76 1.71 2.89
N LEU A 387 -16.17 1.69 1.63
CA LEU A 387 -15.30 2.07 0.51
C LEU A 387 -14.96 3.56 0.49
N LEU A 388 -15.95 4.43 0.72
CA LEU A 388 -15.74 5.88 0.80
C LEU A 388 -14.81 6.27 1.96
N LEU A 389 -15.05 5.71 3.15
CA LEU A 389 -14.19 5.89 4.33
C LEU A 389 -12.75 5.51 4.03
N ASN A 390 -12.54 4.32 3.47
CA ASN A 390 -11.21 3.86 3.10
C ASN A 390 -10.54 4.78 2.06
N ALA A 391 -11.27 5.21 1.03
CA ALA A 391 -10.75 6.09 -0.01
C ALA A 391 -10.36 7.48 0.52
N ILE A 392 -11.14 8.03 1.45
CA ILE A 392 -10.87 9.32 2.10
C ILE A 392 -9.62 9.21 2.99
N ASN A 393 -9.49 8.13 3.77
CA ASN A 393 -8.28 7.85 4.55
C ASN A 393 -7.04 7.71 3.66
N ILE A 394 -7.14 7.00 2.53
CA ILE A 394 -6.04 6.91 1.57
C ILE A 394 -5.70 8.29 1.00
N THR A 395 -6.71 9.11 0.68
CA THR A 395 -6.50 10.46 0.14
C THR A 395 -5.83 11.37 1.17
N TYR A 396 -6.22 11.29 2.44
CA TYR A 396 -5.57 11.98 3.56
C TYR A 396 -4.09 11.62 3.66
N HIS A 397 -3.77 10.33 3.70
CA HIS A 397 -2.39 9.87 3.74
C HIS A 397 -1.61 10.32 2.51
N LYS A 398 -2.19 10.20 1.31
CA LYS A 398 -1.54 10.68 0.08
C LYS A 398 -1.31 12.19 0.10
N LEU A 399 -2.17 12.97 0.75
CA LEU A 399 -1.99 14.40 0.91
C LEU A 399 -0.80 14.72 1.81
N ILE A 400 -0.75 14.12 3.01
CA ILE A 400 0.36 14.28 3.97
C ILE A 400 1.69 13.84 3.35
N TYR A 401 1.68 12.71 2.65
CA TYR A 401 2.85 12.16 1.99
C TYR A 401 3.09 12.77 0.59
N ASN A 402 2.45 13.87 0.21
CA ASN A 402 2.73 14.50 -1.08
C ASN A 402 2.65 13.56 -2.31
N LEU A 403 1.77 12.55 -2.25
CA LEU A 403 1.61 11.52 -3.26
C LEU A 403 0.51 11.84 -4.27
N ILE A 404 -0.20 12.97 -4.11
CA ILE A 404 -1.20 13.46 -5.05
C ILE A 404 -0.50 14.26 -6.17
N PRO A 405 -0.47 13.77 -7.42
CA PRO A 405 0.30 14.39 -8.50
C PRO A 405 -0.01 15.87 -8.71
N GLU A 406 -1.29 16.25 -8.68
CA GLU A 406 -1.80 17.60 -8.92
C GLU A 406 -1.31 18.60 -7.86
N CYS A 407 -1.03 18.13 -6.64
CA CYS A 407 -0.57 18.97 -5.54
C CYS A 407 0.94 18.89 -5.33
N LYS A 408 1.62 17.94 -5.99
CA LYS A 408 2.97 17.50 -5.63
C LYS A 408 3.98 18.64 -5.57
N LYS A 409 3.96 19.52 -6.57
CA LYS A 409 4.89 20.65 -6.70
C LYS A 409 4.67 21.68 -5.59
N ASP A 410 3.42 22.05 -5.33
CA ASP A 410 3.06 23.10 -4.37
C ASP A 410 3.25 22.63 -2.92
N ASN A 411 3.06 21.33 -2.67
CA ASN A 411 3.22 20.71 -1.36
C ASN A 411 4.68 20.34 -1.04
N SER A 412 5.55 20.20 -2.05
CA SER A 412 6.95 19.80 -1.84
C SER A 412 7.69 20.74 -0.89
N LYS A 413 7.59 22.06 -1.10
CA LYS A 413 8.29 23.05 -0.26
C LYS A 413 7.78 23.10 1.19
N PRO A 414 6.45 23.21 1.45
CA PRO A 414 5.92 23.16 2.80
C PRO A 414 6.33 21.88 3.56
N ILE A 415 6.23 20.72 2.91
CA ILE A 415 6.53 19.42 3.53
C ILE A 415 8.03 19.31 3.79
N GLN A 416 8.87 19.58 2.79
CA GLN A 416 10.31 19.57 2.96
C GLN A 416 10.73 20.52 4.09
N LYS A 417 10.25 21.77 4.08
CA LYS A 417 10.63 22.75 5.11
C LYS A 417 10.21 22.32 6.51
N LYS A 418 9.06 21.67 6.70
CA LYS A 418 8.62 21.31 8.05
C LYS A 418 9.16 19.96 8.49
N VAL A 419 8.93 18.91 7.71
CA VAL A 419 9.32 17.54 8.09
C VAL A 419 10.84 17.39 8.20
N LYS A 420 11.60 17.96 7.26
CA LYS A 420 13.05 17.93 7.31
C LYS A 420 13.57 18.74 8.50
N ASN A 421 13.07 19.96 8.70
CA ASN A 421 13.55 20.81 9.80
C ASN A 421 13.21 20.22 11.16
N ASP A 422 12.01 19.65 11.34
CA ASP A 422 11.62 19.00 12.59
C ASP A 422 12.52 17.77 12.86
N LEU A 423 12.85 17.00 11.83
CA LEU A 423 13.81 15.89 11.95
C LEU A 423 15.22 16.40 12.32
N VAL A 424 15.70 17.47 11.68
CA VAL A 424 16.98 18.10 12.00
C VAL A 424 17.02 18.59 13.45
N LEU A 425 15.97 19.27 13.92
CA LEU A 425 15.86 19.74 15.30
C LEU A 425 15.89 18.59 16.32
N ASN A 426 15.18 17.50 16.05
CA ASN A 426 15.21 16.32 16.92
C ASN A 426 16.61 15.69 16.98
N ILE A 427 17.31 15.66 15.85
CA ILE A 427 18.69 15.15 15.77
C ILE A 427 19.66 16.07 16.51
N GLU A 428 19.53 17.38 16.36
CA GLU A 428 20.29 18.37 17.14
C GLU A 428 20.11 18.16 18.64
N ASP A 429 18.88 17.99 19.10
CA ASP A 429 18.57 17.83 20.52
C ASP A 429 19.20 16.57 21.10
N ILE A 430 19.27 15.49 20.31
CA ILE A 430 20.02 14.29 20.70
C ILE A 430 21.53 14.58 20.73
N ILE A 431 22.09 15.23 19.70
CA ILE A 431 23.52 15.52 19.59
C ILE A 431 24.04 16.44 20.70
N LYS A 432 23.24 17.43 21.13
CA LYS A 432 23.58 18.37 22.20
C LYS A 432 23.93 17.67 23.52
N ASN A 433 23.44 16.44 23.74
CA ASN A 433 23.79 15.63 24.90
C ASN A 433 25.21 15.07 24.85
N TYR A 434 25.86 15.04 23.68
CA TYR A 434 27.16 14.43 23.44
C TYR A 434 28.25 15.44 23.09
N THR A 435 27.89 16.60 22.53
CA THR A 435 28.88 17.62 22.14
C THR A 435 28.28 19.02 22.03
N VAL A 436 29.13 20.02 22.24
CA VAL A 436 28.84 21.43 21.91
C VAL A 436 29.35 21.82 20.53
N ASN A 437 30.19 20.99 19.91
CA ASN A 437 30.81 21.21 18.60
C ASN A 437 29.93 20.62 17.50
N TYR A 438 28.80 21.28 17.23
CA TYR A 438 27.90 20.91 16.14
C TYR A 438 27.41 22.16 15.39
N GLN A 439 26.99 21.95 14.15
CA GLN A 439 26.33 22.97 13.32
C GLN A 439 25.29 22.31 12.44
N SER A 440 24.11 22.91 12.37
CA SER A 440 23.03 22.50 11.48
C SER A 440 22.90 23.40 10.28
N ASN A 441 22.31 22.88 9.20
CA ASN A 441 22.28 23.53 7.89
C ASN A 441 23.70 24.02 7.52
N ALA A 442 24.65 23.10 7.68
CA ALA A 442 26.08 23.30 7.59
C ALA A 442 26.47 23.50 6.12
N LYS A 443 26.50 24.76 5.70
CA LYS A 443 26.99 25.19 4.39
C LYS A 443 28.13 26.18 4.50
N ASP A 444 27.94 27.19 5.34
CA ASP A 444 28.84 28.33 5.47
C ASP A 444 29.60 28.27 6.80
N PHE A 445 30.92 28.43 6.71
CA PHE A 445 31.85 28.43 7.83
C PHE A 445 32.61 29.75 7.86
N THR A 446 32.64 30.38 9.03
CA THR A 446 33.45 31.58 9.25
C THR A 446 34.65 31.19 10.08
N ILE A 447 35.82 31.20 9.47
CA ILE A 447 37.10 30.92 10.14
C ILE A 447 37.90 32.20 10.30
N TYR A 448 38.67 32.29 11.38
CA TYR A 448 39.62 33.38 11.61
C TYR A 448 41.03 32.86 11.35
N ASP A 449 41.72 33.47 10.39
CA ASP A 449 43.10 33.13 10.05
C ASP A 449 43.95 34.39 10.17
N ASN A 450 44.91 34.41 11.11
CA ASN A 450 45.74 35.57 11.41
C ASN A 450 44.92 36.88 11.58
N GLU A 451 43.90 36.84 12.44
CA GLU A 451 42.97 37.96 12.72
C GLU A 451 42.10 38.41 11.53
N LYS A 452 42.16 37.73 10.38
CA LYS A 452 41.27 38.00 9.24
C LYS A 452 40.14 36.98 9.19
N GLN A 453 38.91 37.50 9.11
CA GLN A 453 37.72 36.70 8.89
C GLN A 453 37.69 36.21 7.44
N ARG A 454 37.65 34.90 7.25
CA ARG A 454 37.46 34.25 5.94
C ARG A 454 36.20 33.40 5.99
N LYS A 455 35.31 33.63 5.02
CA LYS A 455 34.13 32.79 4.81
C LYS A 455 34.49 31.65 3.85
N PHE A 456 34.13 30.44 4.23
CA PHE A 456 34.18 29.25 3.39
C PHE A 456 32.75 28.73 3.23
N SER A 457 32.45 28.19 2.04
CA SER A 457 31.14 27.63 1.73
C SER A 457 31.34 26.30 1.02
N PHE A 458 30.72 25.23 1.53
CA PHE A 458 30.61 23.98 0.80
C PHE A 458 29.68 24.13 -0.41
N THR A 459 29.86 23.27 -1.41
CA THR A 459 28.99 23.24 -2.59
C THR A 459 27.54 22.88 -2.21
N SER A 460 27.39 21.99 -1.24
CA SER A 460 26.10 21.49 -0.75
C SER A 460 25.92 21.81 0.74
N GLU A 461 24.68 22.03 1.15
CA GLU A 461 24.30 22.22 2.56
C GLU A 461 24.10 20.86 3.19
N MET A 462 24.83 20.57 4.27
CA MET A 462 24.65 19.36 5.06
C MET A 462 23.64 19.63 6.18
N ASP A 463 22.84 18.63 6.54
CA ASP A 463 21.77 18.83 7.52
C ASP A 463 22.31 19.08 8.92
N VAL A 464 23.19 18.21 9.42
CA VAL A 464 23.91 18.41 10.68
C VAL A 464 25.34 17.88 10.56
N ILE A 465 26.30 18.65 11.05
CA ILE A 465 27.65 18.14 11.35
C ILE A 465 27.92 18.25 12.84
N ALA A 466 28.61 17.26 13.40
CA ALA A 466 28.95 17.24 14.82
C ALA A 466 30.29 16.56 15.05
N ILE A 467 31.06 17.03 16.04
CA ILE A 467 32.29 16.36 16.48
C ILE A 467 32.04 15.70 17.83
N VAL A 468 32.15 14.38 17.88
CA VAL A 468 32.06 13.60 19.12
C VAL A 468 33.29 12.71 19.21
N ASN A 469 34.04 12.78 20.31
CA ASN A 469 35.28 12.02 20.52
C ASN A 469 36.25 12.10 19.32
N LYS A 470 36.53 13.31 18.80
CA LYS A 470 37.37 13.54 17.61
C LYS A 470 36.86 12.90 16.31
N THR A 471 35.61 12.45 16.28
CA THR A 471 34.96 11.90 15.08
C THR A 471 33.98 12.91 14.54
N LEU A 472 34.17 13.32 13.28
CA LEU A 472 33.22 14.17 12.56
C LEU A 472 32.08 13.32 12.02
N LEU A 473 30.90 13.52 12.58
CA LEU A 473 29.65 12.98 12.09
C LEU A 473 29.08 13.93 11.04
N ILE A 474 28.74 13.39 9.87
CA ILE A 474 28.01 14.12 8.82
C ILE A 474 26.67 13.44 8.69
N ILE A 475 25.63 14.14 9.10
CA ILE A 475 24.31 13.57 9.27
C ILE A 475 23.37 14.20 8.27
N GLU A 476 22.80 13.36 7.41
CA GLU A 476 21.78 13.72 6.45
C GLU A 476 20.42 13.18 6.88
N CYS A 477 19.41 14.04 6.92
CA CYS A 477 18.07 13.75 7.40
C CYS A 477 17.10 13.60 6.21
N LYS A 478 16.48 12.42 6.05
CA LYS A 478 15.53 12.17 4.96
C LYS A 478 14.17 11.73 5.48
N ASP A 479 13.13 12.27 4.85
CA ASP A 479 11.77 11.76 4.95
C ASP A 479 11.52 10.79 3.79
N LEU A 480 11.68 9.49 4.05
CA LEU A 480 11.24 8.49 3.09
C LEU A 480 9.87 7.97 3.51
N GLN A 481 8.98 7.98 2.52
CA GLN A 481 7.63 7.48 2.64
C GLN A 481 7.63 6.01 2.29
N TYR A 482 7.06 5.23 3.19
CA TYR A 482 6.86 3.82 2.99
C TYR A 482 6.08 3.51 1.72
N LYS A 483 6.54 2.49 0.99
CA LYS A 483 5.72 1.83 -0.01
C LYS A 483 5.74 0.33 0.23
N PHE A 484 4.59 -0.21 0.64
CA PHE A 484 4.42 -1.56 1.18
C PHE A 484 4.30 -2.67 0.12
N THR A 485 4.83 -2.43 -1.08
CA THR A 485 4.85 -3.45 -2.14
C THR A 485 6.27 -3.70 -2.58
N PRO A 486 6.56 -4.87 -3.18
CA PRO A 486 7.86 -5.13 -3.80
C PRO A 486 8.36 -4.02 -4.74
N PHE A 487 7.45 -3.39 -5.48
CA PHE A 487 7.76 -2.23 -6.31
C PHE A 487 8.07 -0.97 -5.49
N GLY A 488 7.29 -0.76 -4.44
CA GLY A 488 7.55 0.24 -3.41
C GLY A 488 8.96 0.14 -2.83
N TYR A 489 9.32 -1.06 -2.38
CA TYR A 489 10.64 -1.38 -1.85
C TYR A 489 11.75 -1.10 -2.85
N ARG A 490 11.58 -1.50 -4.12
CA ARG A 490 12.53 -1.16 -5.18
C ARG A 490 12.74 0.35 -5.29
N LYS A 491 11.67 1.14 -5.25
CA LYS A 491 11.78 2.61 -5.33
C LYS A 491 12.50 3.18 -4.11
N ASP A 492 12.24 2.66 -2.93
CA ASP A 492 12.87 3.14 -1.69
C ASP A 492 14.37 2.82 -1.66
N ILE A 493 14.76 1.61 -2.09
CA ILE A 493 16.16 1.22 -2.25
C ILE A 493 16.85 2.11 -3.29
N GLN A 494 16.24 2.33 -4.46
CA GLN A 494 16.83 3.18 -5.50
C GLN A 494 17.07 4.61 -5.02
N LYS A 495 16.12 5.18 -4.27
CA LYS A 495 16.27 6.50 -3.66
C LYS A 495 17.35 6.51 -2.58
N ALA A 496 17.39 5.51 -1.72
CA ALA A 496 18.42 5.45 -0.69
C ALA A 496 19.83 5.29 -1.29
N LEU A 497 19.99 4.49 -2.36
CA LEU A 497 21.24 4.42 -3.11
C LEU A 497 21.62 5.78 -3.71
N GLN A 498 20.65 6.56 -4.19
CA GLN A 498 20.89 7.93 -4.63
C GLN A 498 21.43 8.79 -3.48
N TYR A 499 20.79 8.76 -2.30
CA TYR A 499 21.25 9.50 -1.12
C TYR A 499 22.63 9.04 -0.63
N ILE A 500 22.90 7.74 -0.63
CA ILE A 500 24.21 7.18 -0.27
C ILE A 500 25.29 7.71 -1.23
N ASN A 501 25.00 7.78 -2.52
CA ASN A 501 25.93 8.34 -3.51
C ASN A 501 26.13 9.86 -3.33
N GLU A 502 25.07 10.60 -3.03
CA GLU A 502 25.13 12.04 -2.72
C GLU A 502 26.02 12.29 -1.49
N ILE A 503 25.76 11.61 -0.37
CA ILE A 503 26.58 11.68 0.85
C ILE A 503 28.03 11.27 0.58
N SER A 504 28.24 10.20 -0.20
CA SER A 504 29.59 9.75 -0.56
C SER A 504 30.36 10.82 -1.34
N SER A 505 29.68 11.65 -2.13
CA SER A 505 30.29 12.77 -2.85
C SER A 505 30.59 13.96 -1.93
N GLU A 506 29.69 14.29 -1.00
CA GLU A 506 29.89 15.33 0.03
C GLU A 506 31.06 14.98 0.95
N MET A 507 31.20 13.70 1.30
CA MET A 507 32.32 13.16 2.08
C MET A 507 33.69 13.42 1.44
N LEU A 508 33.79 13.38 0.10
CA LEU A 508 35.05 13.69 -0.59
C LEU A 508 35.39 15.19 -0.44
N GLU A 509 34.42 16.07 -0.63
CA GLU A 509 34.60 17.51 -0.45
C GLU A 509 35.03 17.86 0.99
N ILE A 510 34.45 17.18 1.98
CA ILE A 510 34.78 17.39 3.39
C ILE A 510 36.19 16.90 3.71
N LYS A 511 36.60 15.75 3.17
CA LYS A 511 37.98 15.25 3.32
C LYS A 511 39.00 16.23 2.77
N ASP A 512 38.75 16.78 1.59
CA ASP A 512 39.63 17.77 0.95
C ASP A 512 39.74 19.08 1.75
N ASN A 513 38.71 19.40 2.56
CA ASN A 513 38.61 20.63 3.33
C ASN A 513 38.63 20.44 4.85
N ILE A 514 39.10 19.28 5.35
CA ILE A 514 38.99 18.91 6.77
C ILE A 514 39.64 19.93 7.70
N ASN A 515 40.77 20.52 7.28
CA ASN A 515 41.49 21.55 8.03
C ASN A 515 40.64 22.79 8.32
N ILE A 516 39.68 23.11 7.45
CA ILE A 516 38.76 24.25 7.63
C ILE A 516 37.78 23.95 8.76
N ILE A 517 37.22 22.73 8.78
CA ILE A 517 36.30 22.28 9.83
C ILE A 517 37.04 22.19 11.18
N GLN A 518 38.25 21.66 11.19
CA GLN A 518 39.09 21.59 12.41
C GLN A 518 39.38 22.99 12.97
N LYS A 519 39.65 23.98 12.10
CA LYS A 519 39.82 25.38 12.51
C LYS A 519 38.52 25.98 13.07
N TYR A 520 37.38 25.68 12.46
CA TYR A 520 36.09 26.22 12.88
C TYR A 520 35.67 25.73 14.28
N PHE A 521 35.71 24.42 14.51
CA PHE A 521 35.38 23.82 15.81
C PHE A 521 36.53 23.84 16.82
N ASN A 522 37.73 24.26 16.39
CA ASN A 522 38.96 24.23 17.18
C ASN A 522 39.23 22.85 17.80
N GLU A 523 39.03 21.80 17.00
CA GLU A 523 39.18 20.41 17.44
C GLU A 523 39.88 19.57 16.36
N GLU A 524 40.71 18.62 16.81
CA GLU A 524 41.34 17.64 15.93
C GLU A 524 40.33 16.57 15.50
N ILE A 525 40.20 16.32 14.19
CA ILE A 525 39.32 15.28 13.65
C ILE A 525 40.19 14.10 13.21
N LYS A 526 39.88 12.91 13.72
CA LYS A 526 40.60 11.65 13.44
C LYS A 526 39.83 10.70 12.52
N ALA A 527 38.50 10.77 12.55
CA ALA A 527 37.64 9.93 11.74
C ALA A 527 36.46 10.76 11.22
N ILE A 528 35.89 10.33 10.10
CA ILE A 528 34.71 10.95 9.50
C ILE A 528 33.70 9.84 9.23
N ILE A 529 32.50 9.98 9.80
CA ILE A 529 31.44 8.98 9.70
C ILE A 529 30.20 9.63 9.08
N PRO A 530 29.82 9.23 7.85
CA PRO A 530 28.55 9.63 7.27
C PRO A 530 27.39 8.82 7.86
N ILE A 531 26.32 9.52 8.25
CA ILE A 531 25.10 8.93 8.79
C ILE A 531 23.90 9.44 8.00
N LEU A 532 23.08 8.52 7.50
CA LEU A 532 21.78 8.79 6.91
C LEU A 532 20.69 8.42 7.91
N VAL A 533 19.94 9.42 8.38
CA VAL A 533 18.85 9.24 9.34
C VAL A 533 17.52 9.39 8.62
N PHE A 534 16.71 8.34 8.71
CA PHE A 534 15.31 8.41 8.31
C PHE A 534 14.42 8.82 9.47
N LYS A 535 13.38 9.62 9.20
CA LYS A 535 12.37 9.96 10.22
C LYS A 535 11.79 8.72 10.90
N THR A 536 11.55 7.68 10.12
CA THR A 536 10.98 6.40 10.53
C THR A 536 11.82 5.25 9.97
N HIS A 537 11.66 4.02 10.44
CA HIS A 537 12.47 2.92 9.92
C HIS A 537 12.27 2.69 8.45
N ASN A 538 13.35 2.69 7.69
CA ASN A 538 13.34 2.34 6.29
C ASN A 538 13.91 0.93 6.10
N ILE A 539 13.33 0.17 5.17
CA ILE A 539 13.77 -1.18 4.80
C ILE A 539 15.26 -1.24 4.44
N VAL A 540 15.83 -0.13 3.98
CA VAL A 540 17.25 0.00 3.63
C VAL A 540 18.18 -0.08 4.85
N ILE A 541 17.69 0.18 6.06
CA ILE A 541 18.50 0.08 7.29
C ILE A 541 19.05 -1.33 7.44
N ASN A 542 18.26 -2.36 7.15
CA ASN A 542 18.66 -3.77 7.29
C ASN A 542 18.98 -4.45 5.95
N SER A 543 18.88 -3.73 4.83
CA SER A 543 19.09 -4.37 3.52
C SER A 543 20.58 -4.69 3.28
N PRO A 544 20.86 -5.77 2.50
CA PRO A 544 22.23 -6.18 2.19
C PRO A 544 22.90 -5.33 1.09
N ILE A 545 22.34 -4.17 0.75
CA ILE A 545 22.91 -3.31 -0.29
C ILE A 545 24.27 -2.76 0.14
N ASP A 546 25.15 -2.48 -0.82
CA ASP A 546 26.38 -1.74 -0.54
C ASP A 546 26.06 -0.32 -0.08
N LYS A 547 26.35 -0.03 1.19
CA LYS A 547 26.13 1.26 1.84
C LYS A 547 27.32 2.21 1.71
N LYS A 548 28.43 1.79 1.09
CA LYS A 548 29.64 2.62 0.87
C LYS A 548 30.18 3.29 2.15
N GLY A 549 30.06 2.61 3.28
CA GLY A 549 30.48 3.12 4.60
C GLY A 549 29.52 4.13 5.24
N VAL A 550 28.37 4.42 4.62
CA VAL A 550 27.29 5.23 5.23
C VAL A 550 26.53 4.40 6.25
N ILE A 551 26.45 4.89 7.48
CA ILE A 551 25.60 4.31 8.52
C ILE A 551 24.17 4.76 8.27
N ILE A 552 23.22 3.83 8.26
CA ILE A 552 21.82 4.14 7.98
C ILE A 552 21.00 3.75 9.20
N THR A 553 20.21 4.69 9.74
CA THR A 553 19.41 4.47 10.94
C THR A 553 18.07 5.21 10.86
N SER A 554 17.21 4.98 11.86
CA SER A 554 15.96 5.74 12.05
C SER A 554 16.12 6.69 13.23
N LEU A 555 15.29 7.75 13.27
CA LEU A 555 15.29 8.71 14.39
C LEU A 555 15.22 8.01 15.75
N HIS A 556 14.33 7.02 15.89
CA HIS A 556 14.16 6.25 17.13
C HIS A 556 15.44 5.49 17.54
N LYS A 557 16.23 5.01 16.57
CA LYS A 557 17.46 4.24 16.83
C LYS A 557 18.72 5.12 16.81
N PHE A 558 18.58 6.41 16.54
CA PHE A 558 19.72 7.29 16.29
C PHE A 558 20.60 7.44 17.54
N GLU A 559 20.01 7.61 18.72
CA GLU A 559 20.78 7.75 19.96
C GLU A 559 21.58 6.48 20.29
N ASP A 560 20.97 5.31 20.18
CA ASP A 560 21.68 4.02 20.37
C ASP A 560 22.78 3.84 19.33
N THR A 561 22.53 4.27 18.10
CA THR A 561 23.53 4.28 17.02
C THR A 561 24.72 5.16 17.42
N LEU A 562 24.48 6.38 17.90
CA LEU A 562 25.54 7.27 18.40
C LEU A 562 26.33 6.64 19.54
N LYS A 563 25.66 6.10 20.57
CA LYS A 563 26.33 5.42 21.70
C LYS A 563 27.25 4.30 21.22
N SER A 564 26.81 3.52 20.24
CA SER A 564 27.61 2.43 19.68
C SER A 564 28.87 2.92 18.96
N LEU A 565 28.81 4.07 18.29
CA LEU A 565 29.92 4.67 17.56
C LEU A 565 30.93 5.35 18.48
N ILE A 566 30.46 5.92 19.58
CA ILE A 566 31.28 6.63 20.57
C ILE A 566 32.11 5.65 21.41
N ASN A 567 31.63 4.41 21.58
CA ASN A 567 32.28 3.36 22.38
C ASN A 567 33.24 2.45 21.57
N GLN A 568 33.38 2.69 20.27
CA GLN A 568 34.40 2.07 19.40
C GLN A 568 35.65 2.94 19.39
#